data_AF-A0A970UTT8-F1
#
_entry.id   AF-A0A970UTT8-F1
#
_cell.length_a   1.000
_cell.length_b   1.000
_cell.length_c   1.000
_cell.angle_alpha   90.00
_cell.angle_beta   90.00
_cell.angle_gamma   90.00
#
_symmetry.space_group_name_H-M   'P 1'
#
loop_
_entity.id
_entity.type
_entity.pdbx_description
1 polymer ?
#
loop_
_entity_poly.entity_id
_entity_poly.type
_entity_poly.pdbx_seq_one_letter_code
_entity_poly.pdbx_strand_id
1 'polypeptide(L)'
;MIDQQKRIKKQQAIEKTRRRMQTTIDRENYEYIPERKQTDYYDNDINQNVAIYVRVSTDDVKQTTSYELQKKYYEDFVLHHPNWTLVKIYADEGISGTSLKHRNEFNRMITDCKSGKIDMIVCKNVSRFARNVTDCIGIVRDLAALKPPVGVFFESESIFSLKEDSQMALTFLATMAEEESHTRSRSMETSLRMRLDNGIPLTPKLLGYTHDSNGELEINPEEAPTVKLAFYMYLYGYSTEQIANAFIALGRRSYLGNIKWTSGSITQILRNERHCGDVYTRKTFTPNYRDHLSKKNRGERP
;
A
#
# COMPACT_ATOMS: atom_id res chain seq x y z
N MET A 1 40.42 -36.44 34.66
CA MET A 1 39.35 -37.03 35.53
C MET A 1 37.99 -36.34 35.43
N ILE A 2 37.90 -35.04 35.10
CA ILE A 2 36.62 -34.28 35.06
C ILE A 2 35.68 -34.71 33.89
N ASP A 3 36.24 -35.21 32.78
CA ASP A 3 35.47 -35.55 31.58
C ASP A 3 34.73 -36.91 31.68
N GLN A 4 35.28 -37.88 32.43
CA GLN A 4 34.63 -39.18 32.64
C GLN A 4 33.37 -39.07 33.52
N GLN A 5 33.40 -38.24 34.57
CA GLN A 5 32.22 -38.01 35.41
C GLN A 5 31.07 -37.33 34.65
N LYS A 6 31.38 -36.42 33.73
CA LYS A 6 30.38 -35.81 32.82
C LYS A 6 29.75 -36.84 31.89
N ARG A 7 30.54 -37.74 31.30
CA ARG A 7 30.06 -38.82 30.43
C ARG A 7 29.16 -39.81 31.19
N ILE A 8 29.54 -40.20 32.40
CA ILE A 8 28.74 -41.08 33.26
C ILE A 8 27.41 -40.43 33.63
N LYS A 9 27.41 -39.15 34.04
CA LYS A 9 26.16 -38.41 34.32
C LYS A 9 25.26 -38.31 33.08
N LYS A 10 25.84 -38.09 31.89
CA LYS A 10 25.08 -38.06 30.63
C LYS A 10 24.45 -39.41 30.30
N GLN A 11 25.18 -40.51 30.49
CA GLN A 11 24.65 -41.87 30.31
C GLN A 11 23.53 -42.19 31.31
N GLN A 12 23.70 -41.84 32.58
CA GLN A 12 22.66 -41.99 33.60
C GLN A 12 21.41 -41.16 33.28
N ALA A 13 21.58 -39.95 32.74
CA ALA A 13 20.44 -39.12 32.29
C ALA A 13 19.71 -39.76 31.10
N ILE A 14 20.44 -40.29 30.11
CA ILE A 14 19.86 -41.00 28.96
C ILE A 14 19.10 -42.24 29.41
N GLU A 15 19.66 -43.01 30.33
CA GLU A 15 19.06 -44.25 30.83
C GLU A 15 17.82 -43.99 31.69
N LYS A 16 17.85 -42.92 32.51
CA LYS A 16 16.68 -42.43 33.25
C LYS A 16 15.55 -42.01 32.31
N THR A 17 15.85 -41.35 31.20
CA THR A 17 14.87 -40.99 30.16
C THR A 17 14.31 -42.24 29.47
N ARG A 18 15.15 -43.23 29.13
CA ARG A 18 14.69 -44.51 28.56
C ARG A 18 13.75 -45.26 29.49
N ARG A 19 14.06 -45.33 30.79
CA ARG A 19 13.16 -45.94 31.79
C ARG A 19 11.82 -45.22 31.89
N ARG A 20 11.79 -43.88 31.82
CA ARG A 20 10.54 -43.10 31.79
C ARG A 20 9.67 -43.44 30.57
N MET A 21 10.28 -43.61 29.40
CA MET A 21 9.54 -43.98 28.18
C MET A 21 9.05 -45.44 28.18
N GLN A 22 9.73 -46.35 28.88
CA GLN A 22 9.35 -47.77 29.02
C GLN A 22 8.36 -48.02 30.15
N THR A 23 7.96 -47.00 30.92
CA THR A 23 6.98 -47.16 31.98
C THR A 23 5.62 -47.48 31.35
N THR A 24 5.06 -48.64 31.68
CA THR A 24 3.73 -49.05 31.22
C THR A 24 2.69 -48.17 31.87
N ILE A 25 2.05 -47.31 31.07
CA ILE A 25 0.98 -46.43 31.55
C ILE A 25 -0.29 -47.28 31.71
N ASP A 26 -0.86 -47.25 32.91
CA ASP A 26 -2.11 -47.92 33.22
C ASP A 26 -3.27 -47.16 32.56
N ARG A 27 -3.99 -47.82 31.65
CA ARG A 27 -5.00 -47.17 30.80
C ARG A 27 -6.27 -46.77 31.56
N GLU A 28 -6.56 -47.41 32.70
CA GLU A 28 -7.73 -47.08 33.52
C GLU A 28 -7.55 -45.82 34.37
N ASN A 29 -6.30 -45.40 34.63
CA ASN A 29 -5.95 -44.21 35.42
C ASN A 29 -5.53 -43.00 34.55
N TYR A 30 -5.80 -43.04 33.24
CA TYR A 30 -5.41 -42.00 32.31
C TYR A 30 -6.62 -41.39 31.61
N GLU A 31 -6.88 -40.11 31.87
CA GLU A 31 -7.86 -39.33 31.13
C GLU A 31 -7.18 -38.67 29.92
N TYR A 32 -7.55 -39.10 28.71
CA TYR A 32 -7.06 -38.52 27.47
C TYR A 32 -8.06 -37.50 26.93
N ILE A 33 -7.70 -36.21 26.97
CA ILE A 33 -8.44 -35.17 26.26
C ILE A 33 -7.92 -35.14 24.82
N PRO A 34 -8.72 -35.53 23.81
CA PRO A 34 -8.26 -35.53 22.42
C PRO A 34 -7.96 -34.11 21.94
N GLU A 35 -7.01 -34.01 21.02
CA GLU A 35 -6.76 -32.77 20.29
C GLU A 35 -8.02 -32.35 19.52
N ARG A 36 -8.40 -31.08 19.65
CA ARG A 36 -9.44 -30.51 18.78
C ARG A 36 -8.85 -30.41 17.38
N LYS A 37 -9.55 -30.94 16.36
CA LYS A 37 -9.17 -30.77 14.95
C LYS A 37 -8.76 -29.31 14.70
N GLN A 38 -7.58 -29.10 14.12
CA GLN A 38 -7.18 -27.78 13.66
C GLN A 38 -8.16 -27.32 12.58
N THR A 39 -8.63 -26.08 12.66
CA THR A 39 -9.58 -25.53 11.68
C THR A 39 -8.88 -25.36 10.34
N ASP A 40 -9.22 -26.21 9.37
CA ASP A 40 -8.84 -26.02 7.97
C ASP A 40 -9.95 -25.28 7.22
N TYR A 41 -9.58 -24.43 6.27
CA TYR A 41 -10.50 -23.64 5.45
C TYR A 41 -11.42 -24.52 4.59
N TYR A 42 -10.94 -25.72 4.24
CA TYR A 42 -11.68 -26.76 3.51
C TYR A 42 -12.36 -27.78 4.44
N ASP A 43 -12.33 -27.60 5.77
CA ASP A 43 -12.94 -28.56 6.68
C ASP A 43 -14.48 -28.46 6.55
N ASN A 44 -15.04 -29.40 5.80
CA ASN A 44 -16.47 -29.46 5.45
C ASN A 44 -17.37 -29.88 6.63
N ASP A 45 -16.86 -29.81 7.85
CA ASP A 45 -17.57 -30.28 9.04
C ASP A 45 -18.19 -29.13 9.85
N ILE A 46 -17.84 -27.86 9.57
CA ILE A 46 -18.28 -26.68 10.35
C ILE A 46 -18.87 -25.61 9.42
N ASN A 47 -20.08 -25.13 9.73
CA ASN A 47 -20.66 -23.97 9.05
C ASN A 47 -19.83 -22.70 9.31
N GLN A 48 -19.43 -22.02 8.24
CA GLN A 48 -18.64 -20.78 8.28
C GLN A 48 -19.43 -19.61 7.68
N ASN A 49 -19.57 -18.52 8.42
CA ASN A 49 -20.10 -17.27 7.89
C ASN A 49 -18.99 -16.49 7.17
N VAL A 50 -19.10 -16.40 5.85
CA VAL A 50 -18.05 -15.89 4.97
C VAL A 50 -18.37 -14.49 4.47
N ALA A 51 -17.43 -13.58 4.67
CA ALA A 51 -17.40 -12.27 4.03
C ALA A 51 -16.37 -12.25 2.90
N ILE A 52 -16.65 -11.49 1.85
CA ILE A 52 -15.72 -11.34 0.73
C ILE A 52 -15.31 -9.89 0.63
N TYR A 53 -14.01 -9.62 0.56
CA TYR A 53 -13.50 -8.28 0.37
C TYR A 53 -12.93 -8.08 -1.02
N VAL A 54 -13.50 -7.10 -1.74
CA VAL A 54 -13.12 -6.74 -3.09
C VAL A 54 -12.69 -5.29 -3.14
N ARG A 55 -11.60 -5.01 -3.85
CA ARG A 55 -11.15 -3.63 -4.13
C ARG A 55 -11.10 -3.41 -5.62
N VAL A 56 -12.09 -2.68 -6.14
CA VAL A 56 -12.25 -2.41 -7.57
C VAL A 56 -11.40 -1.23 -8.01
N SER A 57 -10.90 -1.24 -9.24
CA SER A 57 -10.35 -0.03 -9.86
C SER A 57 -11.51 0.71 -10.50
N THR A 58 -11.60 2.03 -10.31
CA THR A 58 -12.70 2.84 -10.84
C THR A 58 -12.13 3.93 -11.72
N ASP A 59 -11.53 3.56 -12.86
CA ASP A 59 -10.98 4.54 -13.81
C ASP A 59 -11.57 4.45 -15.23
N ASP A 60 -12.49 3.50 -15.53
CA ASP A 60 -13.11 3.42 -16.87
C ASP A 60 -14.48 2.70 -16.89
N VAL A 61 -15.41 3.13 -17.75
CA VAL A 61 -16.78 2.55 -17.85
C VAL A 61 -16.76 1.12 -18.40
N LYS A 62 -15.69 0.75 -19.11
CA LYS A 62 -15.41 -0.65 -19.50
C LYS A 62 -15.05 -1.56 -18.29
N GLN A 63 -14.77 -0.98 -17.12
CA GLN A 63 -14.48 -1.73 -15.89
C GLN A 63 -15.72 -2.05 -15.03
N THR A 64 -16.91 -1.53 -15.37
CA THR A 64 -18.16 -1.91 -14.67
C THR A 64 -18.43 -3.42 -14.77
N THR A 65 -18.10 -4.02 -15.92
CA THR A 65 -18.13 -5.47 -16.14
C THR A 65 -17.17 -6.22 -15.20
N SER A 66 -16.08 -5.58 -14.76
CA SER A 66 -15.09 -6.21 -13.88
C SER A 66 -15.62 -6.43 -12.46
N TYR A 67 -16.44 -5.52 -11.93
CA TYR A 67 -17.01 -5.70 -10.59
C TYR A 67 -18.11 -6.76 -10.57
N GLU A 68 -19.06 -6.70 -11.52
CA GLU A 68 -20.14 -7.70 -11.60
C GLU A 68 -19.59 -9.11 -11.85
N LEU A 69 -18.54 -9.22 -12.67
CA LEU A 69 -17.86 -10.49 -12.90
C LEU A 69 -17.13 -10.99 -11.65
N GLN A 70 -16.46 -10.11 -10.90
CA GLN A 70 -15.83 -10.46 -9.62
C GLN A 70 -16.88 -10.88 -8.58
N LYS A 71 -18.00 -10.17 -8.52
CA LYS A 71 -19.12 -10.50 -7.64
C LYS A 71 -19.66 -11.89 -7.96
N LYS A 72 -19.96 -12.17 -9.22
CA LYS A 72 -20.45 -13.48 -9.68
C LYS A 72 -19.45 -14.59 -9.40
N TYR A 73 -18.17 -14.38 -9.72
CA TYR A 73 -17.10 -15.33 -9.44
C TYR A 73 -17.06 -15.72 -7.96
N TYR A 74 -17.19 -14.74 -7.06
CA TYR A 74 -17.12 -14.95 -5.62
C TYR A 74 -18.42 -15.52 -5.02
N GLU A 75 -19.59 -15.19 -5.57
CA GLU A 75 -20.85 -15.86 -5.25
C GLU A 75 -20.78 -17.34 -5.63
N ASP A 76 -20.34 -17.64 -6.85
CA ASP A 76 -20.11 -19.02 -7.31
C ASP A 76 -19.06 -19.72 -6.44
N PHE A 77 -17.96 -19.04 -6.08
CA PHE A 77 -16.90 -19.60 -5.25
C PHE A 77 -17.42 -20.05 -3.87
N VAL A 78 -18.28 -19.26 -3.23
CA VAL A 78 -18.90 -19.66 -1.95
C VAL A 78 -19.90 -20.79 -2.14
N LEU A 79 -20.71 -20.77 -3.20
CA LEU A 79 -21.68 -21.82 -3.51
C LEU A 79 -21.03 -23.20 -3.72
N HIS A 80 -19.80 -23.25 -4.24
CA HIS A 80 -19.05 -24.50 -4.41
C HIS A 80 -18.51 -25.08 -3.09
N HIS A 81 -18.67 -24.38 -1.96
CA HIS A 81 -18.25 -24.84 -0.63
C HIS A 81 -19.49 -25.09 0.26
N PRO A 82 -19.89 -26.36 0.48
CA PRO A 82 -21.20 -26.72 1.06
C PRO A 82 -21.50 -26.11 2.44
N ASN A 83 -20.47 -25.78 3.22
CA ASN A 83 -20.62 -25.29 4.59
C ASN A 83 -20.38 -23.79 4.73
N TRP A 84 -20.24 -23.06 3.63
CA TRP A 84 -20.05 -21.63 3.69
C TRP A 84 -21.36 -20.89 3.43
N THR A 85 -21.63 -19.90 4.27
CA THR A 85 -22.75 -18.99 4.11
C THR A 85 -22.24 -17.60 3.79
N LEU A 86 -22.52 -17.10 2.60
CA LEU A 86 -22.13 -15.74 2.20
C LEU A 86 -22.92 -14.72 3.02
N VAL A 87 -22.24 -13.97 3.89
CA VAL A 87 -22.84 -12.89 4.68
C VAL A 87 -23.01 -11.66 3.81
N LYS A 88 -21.90 -11.18 3.23
CA LYS A 88 -21.86 -9.97 2.41
C LYS A 88 -20.55 -9.87 1.62
N ILE A 89 -20.65 -9.29 0.43
CA ILE A 89 -19.49 -8.82 -0.34
C ILE A 89 -19.27 -7.34 -0.01
N TYR A 90 -18.11 -7.03 0.58
CA TYR A 90 -17.65 -5.69 0.92
C TYR A 90 -16.75 -5.18 -0.20
N ALA A 91 -17.18 -4.09 -0.85
CA ALA A 91 -16.47 -3.53 -2.01
C ALA A 91 -16.06 -2.09 -1.75
N ASP A 92 -14.76 -1.79 -1.87
CA ASP A 92 -14.24 -0.41 -1.86
C ASP A 92 -13.74 0.00 -3.26
N GLU A 93 -14.00 1.25 -3.62
CA GLU A 93 -13.45 1.88 -4.82
C GLU A 93 -11.97 2.24 -4.62
N GLY A 94 -11.12 1.72 -5.48
CA GLY A 94 -9.69 1.97 -5.54
C GLY A 94 -9.35 2.92 -6.68
N ILE A 95 -9.58 4.21 -6.50
CA ILE A 95 -9.16 5.24 -7.45
C ILE A 95 -7.66 5.49 -7.25
N SER A 96 -6.83 4.81 -8.06
CA SER A 96 -5.36 4.98 -8.13
C SER A 96 -4.59 4.75 -6.83
N GLY A 97 -3.32 4.32 -6.90
CA GLY A 97 -2.48 4.01 -5.74
C GLY A 97 -2.15 5.17 -4.78
N THR A 98 -2.80 6.33 -4.91
CA THR A 98 -2.45 7.57 -4.20
C THR A 98 -3.62 8.29 -3.54
N SER A 99 -4.88 8.00 -3.87
CA SER A 99 -6.04 8.61 -3.19
C SER A 99 -6.81 7.60 -2.34
N LEU A 100 -7.10 8.04 -1.12
CA LEU A 100 -7.07 7.21 0.08
C LEU A 100 -8.39 7.30 0.84
N LYS A 101 -9.43 7.90 0.25
CA LYS A 101 -10.35 8.63 1.12
C LYS A 101 -11.33 7.78 1.90
N HIS A 102 -11.83 6.64 1.42
CA HIS A 102 -12.86 5.93 2.20
C HIS A 102 -12.84 4.40 2.02
N ARG A 103 -12.04 3.70 2.84
CA ARG A 103 -12.14 2.24 3.10
C ARG A 103 -13.35 1.91 3.98
N ASN A 104 -14.50 2.45 3.63
CA ASN A 104 -15.69 2.40 4.46
C ASN A 104 -16.21 0.97 4.57
N GLU A 105 -16.21 0.22 3.47
CA GLU A 105 -16.71 -1.16 3.49
C GLU A 105 -15.69 -2.11 4.13
N PHE A 106 -14.39 -1.88 3.97
CA PHE A 106 -13.38 -2.61 4.76
C PHE A 106 -13.57 -2.40 6.27
N ASN A 107 -13.72 -1.15 6.74
CA ASN A 107 -13.90 -0.87 8.16
C ASN A 107 -15.22 -1.44 8.70
N ARG A 108 -16.28 -1.43 7.88
CA ARG A 108 -17.55 -2.10 8.20
C ARG A 108 -17.37 -3.60 8.35
N MET A 109 -16.69 -4.25 7.40
CA MET A 109 -16.37 -5.68 7.48
C MET A 109 -15.63 -6.02 8.77
N ILE A 110 -14.59 -5.26 9.14
CA ILE A 110 -13.85 -5.48 10.40
C ILE A 110 -14.76 -5.30 11.62
N THR A 111 -15.69 -4.35 11.59
CA THR A 111 -16.67 -4.15 12.66
C THR A 111 -17.64 -5.33 12.75
N ASP A 112 -18.11 -5.84 11.62
CA ASP A 112 -19.00 -7.00 11.57
C ASP A 112 -18.28 -8.29 12.06
N CYS A 113 -16.98 -8.43 11.78
CA CYS A 113 -16.13 -9.48 12.35
C CYS A 113 -16.07 -9.37 13.89
N LYS A 114 -15.82 -8.17 14.41
CA LYS A 114 -15.79 -7.92 15.86
C LYS A 114 -17.15 -8.17 16.54
N SER A 115 -18.25 -8.05 15.80
CA SER A 115 -19.60 -8.37 16.29
C SER A 115 -19.97 -9.86 16.21
N GLY A 116 -19.08 -10.72 15.71
CA GLY A 116 -19.31 -12.17 15.60
C GLY A 116 -20.26 -12.57 14.47
N LYS A 117 -20.45 -11.70 13.46
CA LYS A 117 -21.30 -12.00 12.28
C LYS A 117 -20.54 -12.72 11.16
N ILE A 118 -19.22 -12.70 11.22
CA ILE A 118 -18.32 -13.19 10.18
C ILE A 118 -17.28 -14.05 10.87
N ASP A 119 -17.14 -15.28 10.41
CA ASP A 119 -16.13 -16.24 10.89
C ASP A 119 -14.89 -16.21 9.98
N MET A 120 -15.08 -15.79 8.73
CA MET A 120 -14.05 -15.89 7.71
C MET A 120 -14.13 -14.79 6.65
N ILE A 121 -12.99 -14.25 6.25
CA ILE A 121 -12.85 -13.27 5.18
C ILE A 121 -12.12 -13.92 4.00
N VAL A 122 -12.66 -13.77 2.79
CA VAL A 122 -12.01 -14.14 1.54
C VAL A 122 -11.54 -12.89 0.81
N CYS A 123 -10.27 -12.90 0.39
CA CYS A 123 -9.70 -11.83 -0.41
C CYS A 123 -8.81 -12.40 -1.52
N LYS A 124 -8.76 -11.70 -2.67
CA LYS A 124 -7.98 -12.17 -3.82
C LYS A 124 -6.50 -12.33 -3.51
N ASN A 125 -5.88 -11.36 -2.83
CA ASN A 125 -4.47 -11.38 -2.47
C ASN A 125 -4.15 -10.40 -1.34
N VAL A 126 -2.94 -10.49 -0.79
CA VAL A 126 -2.49 -9.65 0.34
C VAL A 126 -2.54 -8.15 0.02
N SER A 127 -2.17 -7.77 -1.21
CA SER A 127 -2.13 -6.37 -1.67
C SER A 127 -3.52 -5.72 -1.79
N ARG A 128 -4.58 -6.51 -1.96
CA ARG A 128 -5.96 -6.03 -1.96
C ARG A 128 -6.43 -5.77 -0.54
N PHE A 129 -6.05 -6.61 0.41
CA PHE A 129 -6.45 -6.53 1.81
C PHE A 129 -5.82 -5.34 2.56
N ALA A 130 -4.50 -5.11 2.42
CA ALA A 130 -3.82 -4.00 3.10
C ALA A 130 -2.87 -3.23 2.17
N ARG A 131 -2.50 -2.01 2.57
CA ARG A 131 -1.59 -1.14 1.78
C ARG A 131 -0.15 -1.60 1.82
N ASN A 132 0.29 -2.00 3.00
CA ASN A 132 1.55 -2.65 3.22
C ASN A 132 1.25 -3.97 3.93
N VAL A 133 2.15 -4.92 3.83
CA VAL A 133 1.92 -6.25 4.40
C VAL A 133 2.10 -6.24 5.92
N THR A 134 2.81 -5.27 6.49
CA THR A 134 2.90 -5.07 7.95
C THR A 134 1.53 -4.81 8.57
N ASP A 135 0.75 -3.90 7.97
CA ASP A 135 -0.63 -3.58 8.32
C ASP A 135 -1.51 -4.82 8.12
N CYS A 136 -1.29 -5.60 7.06
CA CYS A 136 -1.99 -6.87 6.84
C CYS A 136 -1.80 -7.82 8.03
N ILE A 137 -0.55 -8.06 8.42
CA ILE A 137 -0.20 -8.95 9.53
C ILE A 137 -0.81 -8.45 10.84
N GLY A 138 -0.80 -7.14 11.08
CA GLY A 138 -1.45 -6.54 12.26
C GLY A 138 -2.94 -6.85 12.31
N ILE A 139 -3.66 -6.53 11.24
CA ILE A 139 -5.12 -6.74 11.15
C ILE A 139 -5.46 -8.23 11.25
N VAL A 140 -4.72 -9.09 10.58
CA VAL A 140 -4.91 -10.55 10.60
C VAL A 140 -4.72 -11.10 12.02
N ARG A 141 -3.72 -10.61 12.77
CA ARG A 141 -3.51 -10.99 14.18
C ARG A 141 -4.64 -10.49 15.08
N ASP A 142 -5.12 -9.27 14.86
CA ASP A 142 -6.25 -8.73 15.62
C ASP A 142 -7.53 -9.55 15.40
N LEU A 143 -7.77 -9.99 14.16
CA LEU A 143 -8.90 -10.87 13.80
C LEU A 143 -8.76 -12.28 14.40
N ALA A 144 -7.55 -12.85 14.35
CA ALA A 144 -7.27 -14.15 14.95
C ALA A 144 -7.37 -14.15 16.49
N ALA A 145 -7.17 -12.99 17.14
CA ALA A 145 -7.30 -12.83 18.57
C ALA A 145 -8.76 -12.67 19.06
N LEU A 146 -9.72 -12.54 18.15
CA LEU A 146 -11.15 -12.49 18.50
C LEU A 146 -11.63 -13.80 19.10
N LYS A 147 -12.78 -13.75 19.80
CA LYS A 147 -13.46 -14.91 20.37
C LYS A 147 -14.92 -14.91 19.90
N PRO A 148 -15.31 -15.73 18.90
CA PRO A 148 -14.48 -16.70 18.15
C PRO A 148 -13.43 -16.04 17.23
N PRO A 149 -12.34 -16.76 16.89
CA PRO A 149 -11.29 -16.23 16.00
C PRO A 149 -11.81 -16.10 14.57
N VAL A 150 -11.41 -15.04 13.88
CA VAL A 150 -11.80 -14.79 12.48
C VAL A 150 -10.60 -15.03 11.57
N GLY A 151 -10.77 -15.90 10.58
CA GLY A 151 -9.73 -16.23 9.60
C GLY A 151 -9.78 -15.38 8.35
N VAL A 152 -8.63 -15.17 7.71
CA VAL A 152 -8.51 -14.50 6.42
C VAL A 152 -7.87 -15.47 5.42
N PHE A 153 -8.56 -15.71 4.32
CA PHE A 153 -8.08 -16.51 3.20
C PHE A 153 -7.66 -15.62 2.03
N PHE A 154 -6.39 -15.74 1.66
CA PHE A 154 -5.79 -15.10 0.49
C PHE A 154 -5.73 -16.11 -0.66
N GLU A 155 -6.56 -15.88 -1.67
CA GLU A 155 -6.78 -16.82 -2.78
C GLU A 155 -5.53 -17.01 -3.68
N SER A 156 -4.84 -15.93 -4.04
CA SER A 156 -3.71 -16.00 -4.98
C SER A 156 -2.50 -16.69 -4.37
N GLU A 157 -2.29 -16.50 -3.07
CA GLU A 157 -1.19 -17.07 -2.31
C GLU A 157 -1.57 -18.40 -1.64
N SER A 158 -2.85 -18.80 -1.69
CA SER A 158 -3.42 -19.97 -1.02
C SER A 158 -3.09 -20.02 0.47
N ILE A 159 -3.17 -18.86 1.15
CA ILE A 159 -2.84 -18.72 2.57
C ILE A 159 -4.12 -18.54 3.38
N PHE A 160 -4.32 -19.39 4.37
CA PHE A 160 -5.35 -19.21 5.40
C PHE A 160 -4.71 -18.81 6.73
N SER A 161 -5.10 -17.66 7.28
CA SER A 161 -4.39 -17.02 8.38
C SER A 161 -4.45 -17.70 9.75
N LEU A 162 -5.41 -18.62 9.96
CA LEU A 162 -5.51 -19.36 11.22
C LEU A 162 -4.66 -20.64 11.22
N LYS A 163 -4.12 -21.05 10.06
CA LYS A 163 -3.23 -22.20 9.96
C LYS A 163 -1.87 -21.88 10.58
N GLU A 164 -1.24 -22.82 11.27
CA GLU A 164 0.03 -22.62 11.97
C GLU A 164 1.16 -22.12 11.05
N ASP A 165 1.25 -22.65 9.82
CA ASP A 165 2.29 -22.27 8.84
C ASP A 165 2.06 -20.90 8.16
N SER A 166 0.89 -20.30 8.35
CA SER A 166 0.48 -19.11 7.60
C SER A 166 1.28 -17.85 7.98
N GLN A 167 1.73 -17.75 9.24
CA GLN A 167 2.48 -16.57 9.70
C GLN A 167 3.81 -16.41 8.99
N MET A 168 4.51 -17.52 8.70
CA MET A 168 5.77 -17.50 7.98
C MET A 168 5.57 -17.07 6.53
N ALA A 169 4.56 -17.63 5.86
CA ALA A 169 4.22 -17.27 4.49
C ALA A 169 3.81 -15.78 4.35
N LEU A 170 2.98 -15.27 5.28
CA LEU A 170 2.60 -13.86 5.30
C LEU A 170 3.79 -12.93 5.54
N THR A 171 4.70 -13.29 6.43
CA THR A 171 5.91 -12.50 6.72
C THR A 171 6.88 -12.50 5.54
N PHE A 172 7.01 -13.62 4.84
CA PHE A 172 7.84 -13.72 3.65
C PHE A 172 7.31 -12.83 2.51
N LEU A 173 6.01 -12.92 2.22
CA LEU A 173 5.35 -12.04 1.25
C LEU A 173 5.49 -10.56 1.62
N ALA A 174 5.47 -10.26 2.92
CA ALA A 174 5.70 -8.92 3.42
C ALA A 174 7.06 -8.37 3.02
N THR A 175 8.08 -9.17 3.30
CA THR A 175 9.47 -8.83 3.06
C THR A 175 9.72 -8.65 1.56
N MET A 176 9.15 -9.53 0.73
CA MET A 176 9.27 -9.45 -0.73
C MET A 176 8.61 -8.20 -1.31
N ALA A 177 7.37 -7.89 -0.89
CA ALA A 177 6.66 -6.69 -1.35
C ALA A 177 7.37 -5.39 -0.92
N GLU A 178 7.98 -5.40 0.28
CA GLU A 178 8.79 -4.29 0.76
C GLU A 178 10.06 -4.10 -0.09
N GLU A 179 10.78 -5.18 -0.38
CA GLU A 179 11.99 -5.14 -1.21
C GLU A 179 11.69 -4.69 -2.64
N GLU A 180 10.55 -5.09 -3.23
CA GLU A 180 10.11 -4.59 -4.54
C GLU A 180 9.84 -3.08 -4.52
N SER A 181 9.24 -2.57 -3.44
CA SER A 181 9.02 -1.13 -3.28
C SER A 181 10.34 -0.37 -3.15
N HIS A 182 11.25 -0.88 -2.32
CA HIS A 182 12.59 -0.34 -2.14
C HIS A 182 13.39 -0.34 -3.45
N THR A 183 13.38 -1.47 -4.18
CA THR A 183 14.05 -1.63 -5.48
C THR A 183 13.50 -0.64 -6.51
N ARG A 184 12.18 -0.49 -6.62
CA ARG A 184 11.57 0.51 -7.52
C ARG A 184 12.00 1.93 -7.18
N SER A 185 11.99 2.30 -5.89
CA SER A 185 12.45 3.62 -5.44
C SER A 185 13.92 3.86 -5.81
N ARG A 186 14.78 2.85 -5.59
CA ARG A 186 16.21 2.92 -5.91
C ARG A 186 16.46 3.02 -7.41
N SER A 187 15.71 2.29 -8.22
CA SER A 187 15.78 2.36 -9.69
C SER A 187 15.37 3.74 -10.20
N MET A 188 14.32 4.35 -9.65
CA MET A 188 13.94 5.73 -9.99
C MET A 188 15.04 6.74 -9.61
N GLU A 189 15.63 6.63 -8.41
CA GLU A 189 16.73 7.52 -8.00
C GLU A 189 17.95 7.37 -8.94
N THR A 190 18.27 6.13 -9.30
CA THR A 190 19.38 5.80 -10.21
C THR A 190 19.13 6.37 -11.61
N SER A 191 17.92 6.17 -12.15
CA SER A 191 17.51 6.76 -13.43
C SER A 191 17.61 8.28 -13.41
N LEU A 192 17.12 8.93 -12.35
CA LEU A 192 17.25 10.38 -12.19
C LEU A 192 18.72 10.82 -12.13
N ARG A 193 19.57 10.10 -11.39
CA ARG A 193 21.01 10.39 -11.33
C ARG A 193 21.64 10.31 -12.71
N MET A 194 21.44 9.19 -13.42
CA MET A 194 21.97 8.99 -14.77
C MET A 194 21.56 10.11 -15.74
N ARG A 195 20.31 10.58 -15.68
CA ARG A 195 19.87 11.71 -16.51
C ARG A 195 20.65 12.99 -16.20
N LEU A 196 20.83 13.30 -14.92
CA LEU A 196 21.55 14.52 -14.49
C LEU A 196 23.04 14.44 -14.80
N ASP A 197 23.67 13.28 -14.62
CA ASP A 197 25.09 13.06 -14.94
C ASP A 197 25.35 13.22 -16.45
N ASN A 198 24.35 12.95 -17.30
CA ASN A 198 24.40 13.17 -18.74
C ASN A 198 23.88 14.55 -19.17
N GLY A 199 23.65 15.47 -18.23
CA GLY A 199 23.21 16.83 -18.55
C GLY A 199 21.77 16.95 -19.05
N ILE A 200 20.92 15.95 -18.76
CA ILE A 200 19.50 15.91 -19.17
C ILE A 200 18.62 16.28 -17.96
N PRO A 201 18.30 17.57 -17.74
CA PRO A 201 17.52 17.99 -16.59
C PRO A 201 16.05 17.54 -16.67
N LEU A 202 15.39 17.51 -15.52
CA LEU A 202 13.93 17.39 -15.46
C LEU A 202 13.29 18.75 -15.74
N THR A 203 12.53 18.83 -16.83
CA THR A 203 11.82 20.04 -17.25
C THR A 203 10.30 19.82 -17.13
N PRO A 204 9.70 19.88 -15.92
CA PRO A 204 8.26 19.78 -15.80
C PRO A 204 7.59 20.95 -16.55
N LYS A 205 6.33 20.80 -16.93
CA LYS A 205 5.62 21.85 -17.64
C LYS A 205 5.56 23.16 -16.82
N LEU A 206 5.68 24.28 -17.51
CA LEU A 206 5.85 25.61 -16.93
C LEU A 206 5.02 26.60 -17.73
N LEU A 207 4.27 27.47 -17.06
CA LEU A 207 3.50 28.52 -17.72
C LEU A 207 4.41 29.38 -18.62
N GLY A 208 4.04 29.60 -19.87
CA GLY A 208 4.85 30.38 -20.82
C GLY A 208 5.89 29.55 -21.60
N TYR A 209 6.02 28.26 -21.30
CA TYR A 209 6.87 27.33 -22.04
C TYR A 209 6.12 26.05 -22.40
N THR A 210 6.43 25.50 -23.55
CA THR A 210 5.97 24.21 -24.05
C THR A 210 7.17 23.32 -24.34
N HIS A 211 6.92 22.02 -24.54
CA HIS A 211 7.93 21.09 -25.02
C HIS A 211 7.77 20.90 -26.52
N ASP A 212 8.87 20.96 -27.26
CA ASP A 212 8.89 20.64 -28.69
C ASP A 212 8.83 19.12 -28.93
N SER A 213 8.92 18.69 -30.20
CA SER A 213 8.97 17.27 -30.57
C SER A 213 10.20 16.54 -30.03
N ASN A 214 11.27 17.28 -29.70
CA ASN A 214 12.53 16.75 -29.18
C ASN A 214 12.58 16.74 -27.64
N GLY A 215 11.58 17.32 -26.98
CA GLY A 215 11.50 17.42 -25.52
C GLY A 215 12.27 18.61 -24.94
N GLU A 216 12.67 19.57 -25.76
CA GLU A 216 13.29 20.83 -25.36
C GLU A 216 12.23 21.89 -25.00
N LEU A 217 12.60 22.87 -24.17
CA LEU A 217 11.68 23.94 -23.76
C LEU A 217 11.62 25.04 -24.81
N GLU A 218 10.45 25.23 -25.41
CA GLU A 218 10.15 26.30 -26.34
C GLU A 218 9.22 27.34 -25.69
N ILE A 219 9.30 28.59 -26.12
CA ILE A 219 8.42 29.66 -25.63
C ILE A 219 7.02 29.47 -26.20
N ASN A 220 6.01 29.37 -25.32
CA ASN A 220 4.62 29.34 -25.76
C ASN A 220 4.14 30.78 -26.06
N PRO A 221 3.79 31.11 -27.32
CA PRO A 221 3.42 32.46 -27.71
C PRO A 221 2.13 32.97 -27.03
N GLU A 222 1.20 32.08 -26.65
CA GLU A 222 -0.04 32.46 -25.98
C GLU A 222 0.13 32.73 -24.48
N GLU A 223 0.96 31.92 -23.82
CA GLU A 223 1.15 31.97 -22.37
C GLU A 223 2.26 32.94 -21.95
N ALA A 224 3.33 33.08 -22.74
CA ALA A 224 4.49 33.90 -22.42
C ALA A 224 4.15 35.39 -22.14
N PRO A 225 3.19 36.03 -22.84
CA PRO A 225 2.76 37.39 -22.51
C PRO A 225 2.23 37.52 -21.08
N THR A 226 1.59 36.47 -20.55
CA THR A 226 1.07 36.46 -19.17
C THR A 226 2.21 36.47 -18.16
N VAL A 227 3.26 35.68 -18.39
CA VAL A 227 4.46 35.69 -17.55
C VAL A 227 5.16 37.04 -17.61
N LYS A 228 5.39 37.58 -18.81
CA LYS A 228 6.01 38.91 -18.99
C LYS A 228 5.22 40.02 -18.28
N LEU A 229 3.89 39.98 -18.36
CA LEU A 229 3.01 40.92 -17.67
C LEU A 229 3.20 40.86 -16.15
N ALA A 230 3.35 39.66 -15.56
CA ALA A 230 3.61 39.52 -14.13
C ALA A 230 4.90 40.23 -13.72
N PHE A 231 5.99 40.04 -14.48
CA PHE A 231 7.26 40.70 -14.22
C PHE A 231 7.16 42.22 -14.39
N TYR A 232 6.52 42.71 -15.45
CA TYR A 232 6.34 44.15 -15.65
C TYR A 232 5.55 44.77 -14.51
N MET A 233 4.38 44.23 -14.15
CA MET A 233 3.57 44.76 -13.06
C MET A 233 4.36 44.77 -11.74
N TYR A 234 5.13 43.72 -11.45
CA TYR A 234 5.96 43.69 -10.24
C TYR A 234 7.05 44.78 -10.26
N LEU A 235 7.73 44.98 -11.40
CA LEU A 235 8.73 46.04 -11.57
C LEU A 235 8.13 47.45 -11.47
N TYR A 236 6.87 47.63 -11.86
CA TYR A 236 6.11 48.88 -11.69
C TYR A 236 5.61 49.11 -10.25
N GLY A 237 5.91 48.20 -9.31
CA GLY A 237 5.58 48.36 -7.89
C GLY A 237 4.24 47.77 -7.46
N TYR A 238 3.57 46.98 -8.31
CA TYR A 238 2.35 46.28 -7.90
C TYR A 238 2.70 45.11 -6.96
N SER A 239 1.91 44.97 -5.90
CA SER A 239 2.00 43.80 -5.01
C SER A 239 1.54 42.53 -5.72
N THR A 240 2.01 41.38 -5.25
CA THR A 240 1.62 40.06 -5.80
C THR A 240 0.11 39.79 -5.69
N GLU A 241 -0.57 40.39 -4.71
CA GLU A 241 -2.04 40.35 -4.58
C GLU A 241 -2.74 41.18 -5.66
N GLN A 242 -2.27 42.41 -5.90
CA GLN A 242 -2.81 43.25 -6.98
C GLN A 242 -2.60 42.61 -8.36
N ILE A 243 -1.45 41.98 -8.59
CA ILE A 243 -1.17 41.25 -9.83
C ILE A 243 -2.14 40.07 -9.99
N ALA A 244 -2.38 39.30 -8.92
CA ALA A 244 -3.35 38.19 -8.95
C ALA A 244 -4.76 38.69 -9.29
N ASN A 245 -5.22 39.77 -8.67
CA ASN A 245 -6.52 40.37 -8.94
C ASN A 245 -6.63 40.88 -10.38
N ALA A 246 -5.57 41.50 -10.91
CA ALA A 246 -5.51 41.93 -12.31
C ALA A 246 -5.58 40.74 -13.28
N PHE A 247 -4.91 39.62 -12.96
CA PHE A 247 -4.94 38.41 -13.79
C PHE A 247 -6.33 37.78 -13.82
N ILE A 248 -7.05 37.80 -12.70
CA ILE A 248 -8.46 37.38 -12.62
C ILE A 248 -9.33 38.29 -13.48
N ALA A 249 -9.19 39.62 -13.34
CA ALA A 249 -9.98 40.59 -14.10
C ALA A 249 -9.73 40.50 -15.63
N LEU A 250 -8.50 40.18 -16.03
CA LEU A 250 -8.10 39.97 -17.43
C LEU A 250 -8.43 38.56 -17.96
N GLY A 251 -9.00 37.68 -17.14
CA GLY A 251 -9.35 36.31 -17.53
C GLY A 251 -8.16 35.43 -17.89
N ARG A 252 -6.97 35.71 -17.34
CA ARG A 252 -5.74 34.95 -17.66
C ARG A 252 -5.82 33.56 -17.05
N ARG A 253 -5.42 32.55 -17.82
CA ARG A 253 -5.40 31.16 -17.38
C ARG A 253 -4.03 30.79 -16.81
N SER A 254 -4.05 30.06 -15.71
CA SER A 254 -2.87 29.34 -15.21
C SER A 254 -2.52 28.18 -16.14
N TYR A 255 -1.34 27.59 -15.94
CA TYR A 255 -0.89 26.41 -16.70
C TYR A 255 -1.85 25.21 -16.59
N LEU A 256 -2.65 25.11 -15.51
CA LEU A 256 -3.70 24.09 -15.32
C LEU A 256 -5.07 24.50 -15.90
N GLY A 257 -5.15 25.62 -16.62
CA GLY A 257 -6.40 26.14 -17.19
C GLY A 257 -7.31 26.90 -16.22
N ASN A 258 -6.95 26.96 -14.93
CA ASN A 258 -7.71 27.66 -13.89
C ASN A 258 -7.54 29.18 -14.00
N ILE A 259 -8.61 29.94 -13.77
CA ILE A 259 -8.63 31.42 -13.78
C ILE A 259 -8.44 32.01 -12.37
N LYS A 260 -8.50 31.17 -11.33
CA LYS A 260 -8.28 31.60 -9.94
C LYS A 260 -6.79 31.79 -9.69
N TRP A 261 -6.39 33.05 -9.48
CA TRP A 261 -5.03 33.41 -9.10
C TRP A 261 -4.94 33.73 -7.61
N THR A 262 -3.79 33.40 -7.02
CA THR A 262 -3.47 33.75 -5.64
C THR A 262 -2.13 34.48 -5.59
N SER A 263 -1.91 35.31 -4.57
CA SER A 263 -0.62 35.96 -4.32
C SER A 263 0.55 34.95 -4.31
N GLY A 264 0.33 33.76 -3.75
CA GLY A 264 1.31 32.66 -3.75
C GLY A 264 1.66 32.15 -5.14
N SER A 265 0.66 31.99 -6.03
CA SER A 265 0.90 31.56 -7.42
C SER A 265 1.70 32.59 -8.22
N ILE A 266 1.47 33.89 -8.01
CA ILE A 266 2.27 34.95 -8.64
C ILE A 266 3.70 34.92 -8.10
N THR A 267 3.86 34.77 -6.79
CA THR A 267 5.19 34.61 -6.16
C THR A 267 5.95 33.43 -6.73
N GLN A 268 5.26 32.31 -7.00
CA GLN A 268 5.87 31.12 -7.60
C GLN A 268 6.34 31.39 -9.03
N ILE A 269 5.59 32.16 -9.84
CA ILE A 269 6.05 32.60 -11.16
C ILE A 269 7.31 33.45 -11.02
N LEU A 270 7.26 34.51 -10.21
CA LEU A 270 8.36 35.47 -10.09
C LEU A 270 9.65 34.85 -9.53
N ARG A 271 9.55 33.81 -8.69
CA ARG A 271 10.70 33.11 -8.10
C ARG A 271 11.21 31.92 -8.90
N ASN A 272 10.54 31.52 -9.97
CA ASN A 272 10.96 30.36 -10.74
C ASN A 272 12.12 30.74 -11.66
N GLU A 273 13.30 30.21 -11.35
CA GLU A 273 14.56 30.49 -12.06
C GLU A 273 14.50 30.17 -13.55
N ARG A 274 13.57 29.30 -13.95
CA ARG A 274 13.38 28.88 -15.35
C ARG A 274 12.90 30.01 -16.26
N HIS A 275 12.26 31.04 -15.71
CA HIS A 275 11.93 32.24 -16.48
C HIS A 275 13.15 33.11 -16.79
N CYS A 276 14.29 32.84 -16.13
CA CYS A 276 15.56 33.53 -16.35
C CYS A 276 16.57 32.68 -17.15
N GLY A 277 16.18 31.48 -17.61
CA GLY A 277 17.05 30.58 -18.38
C GLY A 277 17.80 29.53 -17.56
N ASP A 278 17.65 29.52 -16.24
CA ASP A 278 18.29 28.54 -15.36
C ASP A 278 17.39 27.34 -15.08
N VAL A 279 17.98 26.16 -14.83
CA VAL A 279 17.22 24.97 -14.40
C VAL A 279 17.86 24.37 -13.16
N TYR A 280 17.21 24.52 -12.01
CA TYR A 280 17.66 23.88 -10.77
C TYR A 280 16.93 22.56 -10.55
N THR A 281 17.67 21.46 -10.64
CA THR A 281 17.15 20.10 -10.41
C THR A 281 17.41 19.65 -8.97
N ARG A 282 16.80 18.54 -8.54
CA ARG A 282 16.97 17.95 -7.20
C ARG A 282 16.76 18.90 -6.01
N LYS A 283 15.85 19.87 -6.12
CA LYS A 283 15.45 20.75 -5.00
C LYS A 283 14.90 19.98 -3.80
N THR A 284 14.36 18.79 -4.03
CA THR A 284 13.81 17.91 -3.01
C THR A 284 14.16 16.45 -3.29
N PHE A 285 14.16 15.62 -2.25
CA PHE A 285 14.32 14.17 -2.35
C PHE A 285 13.42 13.47 -1.34
N THR A 286 13.14 12.19 -1.58
CA THR A 286 12.38 11.34 -0.65
C THR A 286 13.38 10.50 0.15
N PRO A 287 13.57 10.75 1.46
CA PRO A 287 14.55 10.01 2.26
C PRO A 287 14.10 8.58 2.57
N ASN A 288 12.80 8.40 2.85
CA ASN A 288 12.21 7.11 3.19
C ASN A 288 11.16 6.74 2.15
N TYR A 289 11.37 5.60 1.47
CA TYR A 289 10.44 5.07 0.48
C TYR A 289 9.11 4.60 1.10
N ARG A 290 9.06 4.37 2.42
CA ARG A 290 7.82 3.95 3.11
C ARG A 290 6.87 5.11 3.38
N ASP A 291 7.39 6.26 3.77
CA ASP A 291 6.56 7.43 4.14
C ASP A 291 6.21 8.30 2.93
N HIS A 292 6.95 8.15 1.83
CA HIS A 292 6.83 8.96 0.62
C HIS A 292 6.91 10.49 0.86
N LEU A 293 7.43 10.92 2.02
CA LEU A 293 7.55 12.32 2.38
C LEU A 293 8.77 12.94 1.72
N SER A 294 8.54 13.95 0.90
CA SER A 294 9.58 14.75 0.26
C SER A 294 10.21 15.74 1.24
N LYS A 295 11.54 15.84 1.26
CA LYS A 295 12.31 16.84 2.00
C LYS A 295 13.11 17.71 1.06
N LYS A 296 13.34 18.97 1.44
CA LYS A 296 14.23 19.87 0.71
C LYS A 296 15.66 19.34 0.74
N ASN A 297 16.30 19.30 -0.42
CA ASN A 297 17.71 18.95 -0.54
C ASN A 297 18.58 20.16 -0.18
N ARG A 298 19.50 19.96 0.75
CA ARG A 298 20.52 20.89 1.25
C ARG A 298 21.93 20.28 1.12
N GLY A 299 22.10 19.29 0.23
CA GLY A 299 23.36 18.58 0.01
C GLY A 299 23.34 17.14 0.51
N GLU A 300 22.21 16.62 0.99
CA GLU A 300 22.08 15.23 1.42
C GLU A 300 22.07 14.26 0.23
N ARG A 301 21.68 14.74 -0.95
CA ARG A 301 21.79 14.00 -2.21
C ARG A 301 22.59 14.83 -3.21
N PRO A 302 23.54 14.20 -3.94
CA PRO A 302 24.34 14.88 -4.95
C PRO A 302 23.48 15.47 -6.07
#